data_AF-A0A8T5TDA4-F1
#
_entry.id   AF-A0A8T5TDA4-F1
#
_cell.length_a   1.000
_cell.length_b   1.000
_cell.length_c   1.000
_cell.angle_alpha   90.00
_cell.angle_beta   90.00
_cell.angle_gamma   90.00
#
_symmetry.space_group_name_H-M   'P 1'
#
loop_
_entity.id
_entity.type
_entity.pdbx_description
1 polymer ?
#
loop_
_entity_poly.entity_id
_entity_poly.type
_entity_poly.pdbx_seq_one_letter_code
_entity_poly.pdbx_strand_id
1 'polypeptide(L)'
;MNFCINCGEKLADEMDFCSKCGHKQPDLEEIRPQISLLQTPKQVEATMKKTNYSKDNITDAIGCFIIITGFIVLIILFVFFKEWLAILWPYIIGIILISWIIRLLWAGIVELFQRRKKK
;
A
#
# COMPACT_ATOMS: atom_id res chain seq x y z
N MET A 1 33.10 32.62 -4.31
CA MET A 1 33.44 31.19 -4.45
C MET A 1 32.36 30.51 -5.30
N ASN A 2 32.59 30.47 -6.61
CA ASN A 2 31.68 29.83 -7.56
C ASN A 2 32.19 28.43 -7.93
N PHE A 3 31.27 27.55 -8.31
CA PHE A 3 31.58 26.20 -8.78
C PHE A 3 31.03 26.00 -10.19
N CYS A 4 31.70 25.17 -10.97
CA CYS A 4 31.30 24.93 -12.35
C CYS A 4 29.98 24.18 -12.37
N ILE A 5 28.99 24.71 -13.09
CA ILE A 5 27.68 24.06 -13.27
C ILE A 5 27.78 22.68 -13.96
N ASN A 6 28.89 22.43 -14.67
CA ASN A 6 29.09 21.20 -15.44
C ASN A 6 29.97 20.17 -14.71
N CYS A 7 31.08 20.61 -14.09
CA CYS A 7 32.07 19.67 -13.52
C CYS A 7 32.36 19.83 -12.03
N GLY A 8 31.75 20.81 -11.35
CA GLY A 8 31.93 21.04 -9.92
C GLY A 8 33.31 21.57 -9.51
N GLU A 9 34.17 21.94 -10.46
CA GLU A 9 35.46 22.57 -10.15
C GLU A 9 35.25 23.95 -9.54
N LYS A 10 36.11 24.32 -8.59
CA LYS A 10 36.07 25.66 -8.00
C LYS A 10 36.57 26.68 -9.02
N LEU A 11 35.73 27.66 -9.36
CA LEU A 11 36.14 28.79 -10.20
C LEU A 11 36.63 29.95 -9.34
N ALA A 12 37.58 30.69 -9.89
CA ALA A 12 37.84 32.05 -9.45
C ALA A 12 36.60 32.90 -9.75
N ASP A 13 36.40 33.95 -8.95
CA ASP A 13 35.30 34.88 -9.17
C ASP A 13 35.49 35.53 -10.57
N GLU A 14 34.39 35.75 -11.31
CA GLU A 14 34.37 36.39 -12.65
C GLU A 14 34.99 35.58 -13.82
N MET A 15 34.92 34.24 -13.78
CA MET A 15 35.39 33.39 -14.89
C MET A 15 34.27 32.97 -15.85
N ASP A 16 34.32 33.45 -17.10
CA ASP A 16 33.38 33.10 -18.17
C ASP A 16 33.44 31.63 -18.60
N PHE A 17 34.55 30.94 -18.34
CA PHE A 17 34.75 29.56 -18.73
C PHE A 17 35.46 28.79 -17.63
N CYS A 18 35.06 27.53 -17.44
CA CYS A 18 35.74 26.65 -16.50
C CYS A 18 37.10 26.22 -17.04
N SER A 19 38.19 26.51 -16.31
CA SER A 19 39.56 26.12 -16.69
C SER A 19 39.78 24.61 -16.80
N LYS A 20 38.90 23.79 -16.23
CA LYS A 20 39.01 22.33 -16.24
C LYS A 20 38.20 21.63 -17.33
N CYS A 21 36.99 22.11 -17.60
CA CYS A 21 36.09 21.44 -18.56
C CYS A 21 35.73 22.31 -19.77
N GLY A 22 36.16 23.57 -19.80
CA GLY A 22 35.85 24.50 -20.89
C GLY A 22 34.39 24.97 -20.94
N HIS A 23 33.54 24.57 -19.98
CA HIS A 23 32.12 24.93 -20.00
C HIS A 23 31.94 26.42 -19.68
N LYS A 24 31.19 27.13 -20.53
CA LYS A 24 30.87 28.55 -20.35
C LYS A 24 30.02 28.73 -19.09
N GLN A 25 30.43 29.63 -18.20
CA GLN A 25 29.64 30.04 -17.05
C GLN A 25 28.81 31.28 -17.43
N PRO A 26 27.59 31.42 -16.89
CA PRO A 26 26.82 32.64 -17.08
C PRO A 26 27.51 33.81 -16.37
N ASP A 27 27.72 34.90 -17.11
CA ASP A 27 28.25 36.15 -16.55
C ASP A 27 27.21 36.78 -15.61
N LEU A 28 27.65 37.13 -14.40
CA LEU A 28 26.83 37.75 -13.36
C LEU A 28 26.66 39.25 -13.58
N GLU A 29 27.49 39.89 -14.40
CA GLU A 29 27.43 41.33 -14.68
C GLU A 29 26.43 41.69 -15.78
N GLU A 30 26.24 40.84 -16.80
CA GLU A 30 25.31 41.07 -17.91
C GLU A 30 23.81 40.95 -17.51
N ILE A 31 23.51 40.48 -16.29
CA ILE A 31 22.13 40.32 -15.78
C ILE A 31 21.57 41.63 -15.21
N ARG A 32 22.43 42.58 -14.78
CA ARG A 32 22.01 43.82 -14.11
C ARG A 32 21.06 44.72 -14.93
N PRO A 33 21.17 44.86 -16.27
CA PRO A 33 20.27 45.74 -17.00
C PRO A 33 18.88 45.14 -17.29
N GLN A 34 18.75 43.81 -17.40
CA GLN A 34 17.49 43.16 -17.83
C GLN A 34 16.54 42.79 -16.70
N ILE A 35 16.99 42.84 -15.44
CA ILE A 35 16.11 42.64 -14.26
C ILE A 35 15.09 43.80 -14.13
N SER A 36 15.37 44.97 -14.71
CA SER A 36 14.63 46.21 -14.46
C SER A 36 13.38 46.43 -15.33
N LEU A 37 13.21 45.71 -16.45
CA LEU A 37 12.09 45.90 -17.39
C LEU A 37 11.05 44.76 -17.35
N LEU A 38 11.25 43.73 -16.54
CA LEU A 38 10.33 42.59 -16.42
C LEU A 38 9.68 42.45 -15.04
N GLN A 39 9.47 43.56 -14.32
CA GLN A 39 8.61 43.59 -13.14
C GLN A 39 7.45 44.57 -13.35
N THR A 40 6.39 44.09 -14.00
CA THR A 40 5.05 44.70 -13.93
C THR A 40 4.22 43.93 -12.88
N PRO A 41 3.53 44.62 -11.96
CA PRO A 41 2.85 44.01 -10.82
C PRO A 41 1.51 43.39 -11.22
N LYS A 42 1.48 42.10 -11.61
CA LYS A 42 0.22 41.33 -11.68
C LYS A 42 0.35 39.80 -11.63
N GLN A 43 1.37 39.27 -10.96
CA GLN A 43 1.40 37.88 -10.48
C GLN A 43 2.04 37.85 -9.08
N VAL A 44 1.33 38.47 -8.16
CA VAL A 44 1.35 38.08 -6.75
C VAL A 44 0.24 37.05 -6.60
N GLU A 45 0.52 35.79 -6.95
CA GLU A 45 -0.25 34.65 -6.48
C GLU A 45 0.69 33.45 -6.30
N ALA A 46 0.99 33.19 -5.02
CA ALA A 46 1.44 31.96 -4.40
C ALA A 46 2.18 30.91 -5.26
N THR A 47 3.46 30.67 -4.94
CA THR A 47 3.89 29.36 -4.43
C THR A 47 5.25 29.51 -3.74
N MET A 48 5.21 29.90 -2.46
CA MET A 48 6.20 29.37 -1.53
C MET A 48 6.08 27.85 -1.60
N LYS A 49 7.01 27.14 -2.23
CA LYS A 49 7.29 25.76 -1.80
C LYS A 49 8.02 25.86 -0.46
N LYS A 50 7.22 26.16 0.57
CA LYS A 50 7.54 25.85 1.96
C LYS A 50 7.94 24.37 1.91
N THR A 51 9.22 24.07 2.13
CA THR A 51 9.61 22.71 2.50
C THR A 51 8.97 22.48 3.87
N ASN A 52 7.68 22.16 3.85
CA ASN A 52 7.03 21.49 4.94
C ASN A 52 7.86 20.23 5.11
N TYR A 53 8.59 20.16 6.22
CA TYR A 53 9.00 18.89 6.78
C TYR A 53 7.76 17.99 6.73
N SER A 54 7.87 17.01 5.86
CA SER A 54 6.79 16.23 5.28
C SER A 54 6.09 15.43 6.38
N LYS A 55 4.86 15.84 6.72
CA LYS A 55 3.93 15.02 7.54
C LYS A 55 3.43 13.80 6.75
N ASP A 56 3.74 13.75 5.46
CA ASP A 56 3.52 12.66 4.53
C ASP A 56 4.36 11.41 4.89
N ASN A 57 5.52 11.56 5.55
CA ASN A 57 6.34 10.41 5.98
C ASN A 57 5.79 9.65 7.20
N ILE A 58 5.07 10.33 8.10
CA ILE A 58 4.47 9.68 9.30
C ILE A 58 3.15 8.99 8.93
N THR A 59 2.40 9.58 8.00
CA THR A 59 1.11 9.04 7.55
C THR A 59 1.29 7.75 6.75
N ASP A 60 2.39 7.64 5.99
CA ASP A 60 2.75 6.42 5.25
C ASP A 60 3.20 5.28 6.17
N ALA A 61 3.94 5.59 7.24
CA ALA A 61 4.35 4.61 8.25
C ALA A 61 3.16 4.01 9.01
N ILE A 62 2.18 4.84 9.42
CA ILE A 62 0.96 4.37 10.11
C ILE A 62 0.14 3.46 9.20
N GLY A 63 0.06 3.79 7.90
CA GLY A 63 -0.62 2.94 6.90
C GLY A 63 -0.02 1.53 6.85
N CYS A 64 1.31 1.41 6.82
CA CYS A 64 1.99 0.13 6.85
C CYS A 64 1.69 -0.68 8.12
N PHE A 65 1.68 -0.05 9.30
CA PHE A 65 1.36 -0.74 10.55
C PHE A 65 -0.07 -1.28 10.58
N ILE A 66 -1.05 -0.54 10.06
CA ILE A 66 -2.46 -0.98 10.00
C ILE A 66 -2.58 -2.20 9.08
N ILE A 67 -1.92 -2.18 7.91
CA ILE A 67 -1.93 -3.30 6.96
C ILE A 67 -1.30 -4.54 7.59
N ILE A 68 -0.12 -4.41 8.21
CA ILE A 68 0.58 -5.52 8.86
C ILE A 68 -0.25 -6.09 10.00
N THR A 69 -0.79 -5.22 10.87
CA THR A 69 -1.62 -5.64 12.00
C THR A 69 -2.88 -6.35 11.51
N GLY A 70 -3.54 -5.81 10.48
CA GLY A 70 -4.69 -6.44 9.86
C GLY A 70 -4.37 -7.83 9.28
N PHE A 71 -3.21 -7.97 8.62
CA PHE A 71 -2.77 -9.25 8.07
C PHE A 71 -2.49 -10.28 9.16
N ILE A 72 -1.85 -9.88 10.26
CA ILE A 72 -1.59 -10.75 11.41
C ILE A 72 -2.90 -11.21 12.04
N VAL A 73 -3.85 -10.30 12.27
CA VAL A 73 -5.17 -10.65 12.82
C VAL A 73 -5.91 -11.60 11.88
N LEU A 74 -5.85 -11.37 10.57
CA LEU A 74 -6.47 -12.25 9.58
C LEU A 74 -5.85 -13.65 9.59
N ILE A 75 -4.53 -13.76 9.71
CA ILE A 75 -3.84 -15.06 9.83
C ILE A 75 -4.26 -15.77 11.13
N ILE A 76 -4.31 -15.06 12.25
CA ILE A 76 -4.73 -15.64 13.53
C ILE A 76 -6.18 -16.15 13.43
N LEU A 77 -7.08 -15.35 12.86
CA LEU A 77 -8.46 -15.75 12.62
C LEU A 77 -8.54 -16.96 11.69
N PHE A 78 -7.71 -17.02 10.65
CA PHE A 78 -7.68 -18.15 9.73
C PHE A 78 -7.20 -19.43 10.42
N VAL A 79 -6.13 -19.36 11.22
CA VAL A 79 -5.61 -20.51 12.00
C VAL A 79 -6.67 -21.00 13.00
N PHE A 80 -7.26 -20.07 13.75
CA PHE A 80 -8.33 -20.37 14.70
C PHE A 80 -9.53 -21.01 13.99
N PHE A 81 -9.96 -20.43 12.87
CA PHE A 81 -11.08 -20.96 12.09
C PHE A 81 -10.77 -22.37 11.53
N LYS A 82 -9.51 -22.65 11.18
CA LYS A 82 -9.10 -23.98 10.69
C LYS A 82 -9.26 -25.06 11.75
N GLU A 83 -8.93 -24.76 13.00
CA GLU A 83 -9.11 -25.67 14.14
C GLU A 83 -10.60 -25.89 14.44
N TRP A 84 -11.38 -24.82 14.40
CA TRP A 84 -12.83 -24.91 14.56
C TRP A 84 -13.51 -25.73 13.47
N LEU A 85 -13.12 -25.53 12.20
CA LEU A 85 -13.63 -26.33 11.08
C LEU A 85 -13.30 -27.82 11.26
N ALA A 86 -12.13 -28.16 11.79
CA ALA A 86 -11.75 -29.56 12.04
C ALA A 86 -12.65 -30.24 13.08
N ILE A 87 -13.18 -29.49 14.06
CA ILE A 87 -14.11 -29.98 15.07
C ILE A 87 -15.56 -29.99 14.55
N LEU A 88 -15.95 -28.99 13.77
CA LEU A 88 -17.32 -28.85 13.27
C LEU A 88 -17.63 -29.87 12.15
N TRP A 89 -16.64 -30.18 11.31
CA TRP A 89 -16.78 -31.11 10.20
C TRP A 89 -17.25 -32.52 10.59
N PRO A 90 -16.63 -33.21 11.59
CA PRO A 90 -17.10 -34.52 12.02
C PRO A 90 -18.49 -34.46 12.66
N TYR A 91 -18.85 -33.35 13.30
CA TYR A 91 -20.19 -33.16 13.86
C TYR A 91 -21.25 -33.08 12.76
N ILE A 92 -21.01 -32.29 11.71
CA ILE A 92 -21.89 -32.20 10.54
C ILE A 92 -22.02 -33.57 9.85
N ILE A 93 -20.90 -34.25 9.60
CA ILE A 93 -20.91 -35.60 9.02
C ILE A 93 -21.71 -36.57 9.90
N GLY A 94 -21.52 -36.50 11.22
CA GLY A 94 -22.25 -37.31 12.18
C GLY A 94 -23.76 -37.11 12.08
N ILE A 95 -24.23 -35.86 12.03
CA ILE A 95 -25.66 -35.54 11.87
C ILE A 95 -26.21 -36.11 10.55
N ILE A 96 -25.47 -35.97 9.45
CA ILE A 96 -25.88 -36.48 8.14
C ILE A 96 -26.00 -38.01 8.18
N LEU A 97 -25.03 -38.71 8.77
CA LEU A 97 -25.05 -40.16 8.92
C LEU A 97 -26.20 -40.63 9.80
N ILE A 98 -26.44 -39.97 10.93
CA ILE A 98 -27.57 -40.28 11.82
C ILE A 98 -28.90 -40.11 11.08
N SER A 99 -29.04 -39.03 10.29
CA SER A 99 -30.23 -38.79 9.47
C SER A 99 -30.47 -39.92 8.45
N TRP A 100 -29.40 -40.40 7.81
CA TRP A 100 -29.45 -41.54 6.89
C TRP A 100 -29.85 -42.84 7.58
N ILE A 101 -29.27 -43.13 8.75
CA ILE A 101 -29.58 -44.32 9.54
C ILE A 101 -31.06 -44.32 9.94
N ILE A 102 -31.58 -43.18 10.42
CA ILE A 102 -32.99 -43.04 10.79
C ILE A 102 -33.90 -43.32 9.58
N ARG A 103 -33.57 -42.78 8.40
CA ARG A 103 -34.32 -43.05 7.17
C ARG A 103 -34.30 -44.53 6.79
N LEU A 104 -33.15 -45.18 6.91
CA LEU A 104 -32.97 -46.59 6.56
C LEU A 104 -33.73 -47.51 7.54
N LEU A 105 -33.67 -47.21 8.84
CA LEU A 105 -34.45 -47.89 9.86
C LEU A 105 -35.95 -47.73 9.62
N TRP A 106 -36.41 -46.53 9.29
CA TRP A 106 -37.82 -46.27 9.01
C TRP A 106 -38.32 -47.05 7.79
N ALA A 107 -37.53 -47.08 6.70
CA ALA A 107 -37.84 -47.88 5.52
C ALA A 107 -37.95 -49.39 5.85
N GLY A 108 -37.03 -49.92 6.64
CA GLY A 108 -37.07 -51.33 7.07
C GLY A 108 -38.28 -51.65 7.95
N ILE A 109 -38.61 -50.77 8.90
CA ILE A 109 -39.80 -50.93 9.75
C ILE A 109 -41.08 -50.91 8.91
N VAL A 110 -41.18 -49.98 7.94
CA VAL A 110 -42.31 -49.90 7.01
C VAL A 110 -42.44 -51.19 6.23
N GLU A 111 -41.35 -51.76 5.71
CA GLU A 111 -41.40 -53.03 4.96
C GLU A 111 -41.86 -54.20 5.83
N LEU A 112 -41.36 -54.30 7.07
CA LEU A 112 -41.79 -55.33 8.03
C LEU A 112 -43.28 -55.19 8.41
N PHE A 113 -43.76 -53.96 8.57
CA PHE A 113 -45.16 -53.69 8.86
C PHE A 113 -46.07 -54.06 7.68
N GLN A 114 -45.63 -53.76 6.45
CA GLN A 114 -46.33 -54.17 5.23
C GLN A 114 -46.39 -55.70 5.11
N ARG A 115 -45.31 -56.42 5.44
CA ARG A 115 -45.34 -57.90 5.46
C ARG A 115 -46.30 -58.46 6.50
N ARG A 116 -46.39 -57.85 7.69
CA ARG A 116 -47.36 -58.28 8.72
C ARG A 116 -48.80 -58.00 8.34
N LYS A 117 -49.09 -56.92 7.59
CA LYS A 117 -50.45 -56.64 7.09
C LYS A 117 -50.91 -57.58 5.97
N LYS A 118 -49.99 -58.17 5.22
CA LYS A 118 -50.31 -59.10 4.12
C LYS A 118 -50.49 -60.55 4.56
N LYS A 119 -50.21 -60.88 5.82
CA LYS A 119 -50.28 -62.23 6.39
C LYS A 119 -51.43 -62.31 7.37
#